data_AF-C7GCT3-F1
#
_entry.id   AF-C7GCT3-F1
#
_cell.length_a   1.000
_cell.length_b   1.000
_cell.length_c   1.000
_cell.angle_alpha   90.00
_cell.angle_beta   90.00
_cell.angle_gamma   90.00
#
_symmetry.space_group_name_H-M   'P 1'
#
loop_
_entity.id
_entity.type
_entity.pdbx_description
1 polymer ?
#
loop_
_entity_poly.entity_id
_entity_poly.type
_entity_poly.pdbx_seq_one_letter_code
_entity_poly.pdbx_strand_id
1 'polypeptide(L)'
;MYADENVIKIKHDVLYTVAKLAFEGRLEEERDHIATELIPGPTPQFRCCIYKEREIIRQRVRLAEGKAPGAEDDGNVIQVISSACEDCPISSYTVTENCQNCLGKACVNACKFGAIEPGRDRSHIDPSKCKECGRCAQACPYNAIAHLKRPCKFSCPVNAITYNEYGISVIDKEKCIRCGKCIHSCPFGAIASKTFIVPVIEALKAGKHIYAMAAPATEGQFGVDITMASWKKAMKEMGFTDFYDVGLGGDMTAAYEAEEWAEAYKEGNKKVTSCCPAFVNMVRLHYPELAECVSTTVSPMCAVSRLIKAKDPEAITVFIGPCVAKKSEVADQKIEGNADYVLTYSEI
;
A
#
# COMPACT_ATOMS: atom_id res chain seq x y z
N MET A 1 5.29 -11.26 -7.25
CA MET A 1 5.55 -10.08 -6.38
C MET A 1 6.24 -10.62 -5.13
N TYR A 2 7.50 -10.27 -4.89
CA TYR A 2 8.29 -10.78 -3.76
C TYR A 2 7.87 -10.11 -2.44
N ALA A 3 6.64 -10.36 -2.00
CA ALA A 3 6.31 -10.10 -0.61
C ALA A 3 6.86 -11.30 0.20
N ASP A 4 7.74 -11.02 1.15
CA ASP A 4 8.38 -12.01 2.02
C ASP A 4 7.29 -12.82 2.73
N GLU A 5 7.32 -14.16 2.59
CA GLU A 5 6.32 -15.09 3.11
C GLU A 5 6.03 -14.84 4.60
N ASN A 6 7.06 -14.47 5.37
CA ASN A 6 6.94 -14.19 6.79
C ASN A 6 6.13 -12.91 7.06
N VAL A 7 6.33 -11.85 6.27
CA VAL A 7 5.60 -10.59 6.41
C VAL A 7 4.13 -10.79 6.06
N ILE A 8 3.85 -11.56 5.01
CA ILE A 8 2.48 -11.91 4.62
C ILE A 8 1.80 -12.70 5.72
N LYS A 9 2.48 -13.73 6.26
CA LYS A 9 1.96 -14.58 7.32
C LYS A 9 1.59 -13.78 8.57
N ILE A 10 2.49 -12.95 9.08
CA ILE A 10 2.21 -12.10 10.26
C ILE A 10 1.04 -11.16 9.97
N LYS A 11 0.98 -10.55 8.77
CA LYS A 11 -0.15 -9.71 8.39
C LYS A 11 -1.46 -10.50 8.42
N HIS A 12 -1.49 -11.67 7.79
CA HIS A 12 -2.65 -12.53 7.71
C HIS A 12 -3.12 -12.96 9.11
N ASP A 13 -2.21 -13.43 9.96
CA ASP A 13 -2.54 -13.90 11.31
C ASP A 13 -3.16 -12.80 12.17
N VAL A 14 -2.66 -11.56 12.05
CA VAL A 14 -3.26 -10.39 12.73
C VAL A 14 -4.66 -10.12 12.19
N LEU A 15 -4.84 -10.04 10.87
CA LEU A 15 -6.15 -9.75 10.27
C LEU A 15 -7.17 -10.84 10.62
N TYR A 16 -6.77 -12.11 10.54
CA TYR A 16 -7.59 -13.25 10.92
C TYR A 16 -8.02 -13.19 12.39
N THR A 17 -7.08 -12.95 13.30
CA THR A 17 -7.37 -12.91 14.74
C THR A 17 -8.31 -11.74 15.08
N VAL A 18 -8.07 -10.56 14.50
CA VAL A 18 -8.96 -9.40 14.66
C VAL A 18 -10.35 -9.68 14.09
N ALA A 19 -10.43 -10.27 12.89
CA ALA A 19 -11.70 -10.61 12.26
C ALA A 19 -12.49 -11.62 13.10
N LYS A 20 -11.82 -12.69 13.56
CA LYS A 20 -12.43 -13.72 14.43
C LYS A 20 -12.99 -13.12 15.71
N LEU A 21 -12.22 -12.30 16.43
CA LEU A 21 -12.67 -11.66 17.66
C LEU A 21 -13.78 -10.63 17.41
N ALA A 22 -13.78 -9.95 16.26
CA ALA A 22 -14.87 -9.05 15.86
C ALA A 22 -16.18 -9.83 15.62
N PHE A 23 -16.12 -10.95 14.90
CA PHE A 23 -17.27 -11.84 14.68
C PHE A 23 -17.84 -12.38 16.01
N GLU A 24 -16.97 -12.74 16.94
CA GLU A 24 -17.33 -13.23 18.28
C GLU A 24 -17.79 -12.10 19.24
N GLY A 25 -17.61 -10.83 18.86
CA GLY A 25 -17.94 -9.68 19.71
C GLY A 25 -17.00 -9.47 20.91
N ARG A 26 -15.78 -10.04 20.87
CA ARG A 26 -14.79 -10.01 21.96
C ARG A 26 -13.59 -9.10 21.69
N LEU A 27 -13.56 -8.41 20.54
CA LEU A 27 -12.40 -7.64 20.09
C LEU A 27 -11.98 -6.55 21.07
N GLU A 28 -12.91 -5.80 21.66
CA GLU A 28 -12.56 -4.67 22.55
C GLU A 28 -11.87 -5.14 23.83
N GLU A 29 -12.25 -6.30 24.36
CA GLU A 29 -11.68 -6.88 25.58
C GLU A 29 -10.34 -7.58 25.31
N GLU A 30 -10.22 -8.28 24.18
CA GLU A 30 -9.09 -9.16 23.89
C GLU A 30 -7.99 -8.52 23.03
N ARG A 31 -8.21 -7.32 22.44
CA ARG A 31 -7.26 -6.72 21.48
C ARG A 31 -5.84 -6.56 22.02
N ASP A 32 -5.70 -6.27 23.32
CA ASP A 32 -4.39 -6.05 23.96
C ASP A 32 -3.63 -7.37 24.16
N HIS A 33 -4.35 -8.50 24.16
CA HIS A 33 -3.81 -9.85 24.32
C HIS A 33 -3.39 -10.50 23.00
N ILE A 34 -3.89 -10.03 21.85
CA ILE A 34 -3.56 -10.56 20.50
C ILE A 34 -2.03 -10.65 20.29
N ALA A 35 -1.27 -9.62 20.72
CA ALA A 35 0.18 -9.62 20.57
C ALA A 35 0.88 -10.73 21.38
N THR A 36 0.30 -11.13 22.51
CA THR A 36 0.82 -12.20 23.36
C THR A 36 0.38 -13.58 22.85
N GLU A 37 -0.82 -13.68 22.29
CA GLU A 37 -1.32 -14.89 21.63
C GLU A 37 -0.49 -15.24 20.39
N LEU A 38 -0.26 -14.27 19.51
CA LEU A 38 0.49 -14.48 18.27
C LEU A 38 2.00 -14.66 18.49
N ILE A 39 2.55 -14.08 19.57
CA ILE A 39 3.97 -14.21 19.92
C ILE A 39 4.09 -14.68 21.39
N PRO A 40 3.90 -15.98 21.63
CA PRO A 40 3.94 -16.55 22.98
C PRO A 40 5.38 -16.67 23.50
N GLY A 41 5.51 -16.71 24.82
CA GLY A 41 6.80 -16.89 25.49
C GLY A 41 7.64 -15.61 25.61
N PRO A 42 8.85 -15.71 26.19
CA PRO A 42 9.71 -14.54 26.45
C PRO A 42 10.77 -14.29 25.36
N THR A 43 10.97 -15.22 24.43
CA THR A 43 12.09 -15.21 23.47
C THR A 43 11.70 -14.53 22.15
N PRO A 44 12.47 -13.54 21.66
CA PRO A 44 12.24 -12.95 20.34
C PRO A 44 12.59 -13.92 19.20
N GLN A 45 11.97 -13.73 18.04
CA GLN A 45 12.14 -14.58 16.86
C GLN A 45 12.83 -13.87 15.67
N PHE A 46 12.54 -12.59 15.42
CA PHE A 46 12.95 -11.84 14.23
C PHE A 46 13.33 -10.37 14.48
N ARG A 47 13.23 -9.88 15.72
CA ARG A 47 13.74 -8.56 16.15
C ARG A 47 14.63 -8.69 17.39
N CYS A 48 15.20 -7.55 17.79
CA CYS A 48 16.11 -7.46 18.93
C CYS A 48 15.50 -7.88 20.27
N CYS A 49 14.17 -7.76 20.46
CA CYS A 49 13.50 -8.14 21.70
C CYS A 49 12.02 -8.43 21.50
N ILE A 50 11.45 -9.22 22.42
CA ILE A 50 10.03 -9.62 22.42
C ILE A 50 9.09 -8.41 22.50
N TYR A 51 9.51 -7.34 23.17
CA TYR A 51 8.74 -6.11 23.28
C TYR A 51 8.57 -5.42 21.93
N LYS A 52 9.63 -5.36 21.11
CA LYS A 52 9.58 -4.77 19.77
C LYS A 52 8.66 -5.59 18.85
N GLU A 53 8.72 -6.92 18.92
CA GLU A 53 7.85 -7.80 18.12
C GLU A 53 6.38 -7.65 18.48
N ARG A 54 6.06 -7.69 19.79
CA ARG A 54 4.68 -7.48 20.26
C ARG A 54 4.16 -6.10 19.91
N GLU A 55 5.02 -5.08 19.96
CA GLU A 55 4.62 -3.73 19.56
C GLU A 55 4.31 -3.62 18.07
N ILE A 56 5.06 -4.32 17.21
CA ILE A 56 4.71 -4.45 15.79
C ILE A 56 3.31 -5.05 15.62
N ILE A 57 2.99 -6.10 16.40
CA ILE A 57 1.65 -6.70 16.36
C ILE A 57 0.58 -5.72 16.84
N ARG A 58 0.77 -5.02 17.96
CA ARG A 58 -0.19 -4.01 18.45
C ARG A 58 -0.47 -2.91 17.43
N GLN A 59 0.57 -2.38 16.80
CA GLN A 59 0.40 -1.36 15.75
C GLN A 59 -0.34 -1.92 14.52
N ARG A 60 -0.17 -3.21 14.19
CA ARG A 60 -0.95 -3.87 13.13
C ARG A 60 -2.41 -4.11 13.52
N VAL A 61 -2.68 -4.46 14.77
CA VAL A 61 -4.06 -4.59 15.31
C VAL A 61 -4.78 -3.24 15.18
N ARG A 62 -4.14 -2.13 15.56
CA ARG A 62 -4.71 -0.79 15.37
C ARG A 62 -5.05 -0.51 13.90
N LEU A 63 -4.17 -0.85 12.97
CA LEU A 63 -4.43 -0.70 11.54
C LEU A 63 -5.60 -1.58 11.06
N ALA A 64 -5.72 -2.81 11.58
CA ALA A 64 -6.84 -3.71 11.31
C ALA A 64 -8.18 -3.14 11.83
N GLU A 65 -8.17 -2.44 12.96
CA GLU A 65 -9.31 -1.66 13.47
C GLU A 65 -9.58 -0.36 12.68
N GLY A 66 -8.76 -0.03 11.67
CA GLY A 66 -8.88 1.19 10.89
C GLY A 66 -8.28 2.44 11.56
N LYS A 67 -7.50 2.28 12.63
CA LYS A 67 -6.85 3.36 13.39
C LYS A 67 -5.41 3.57 12.92
N ALA A 68 -4.83 4.74 13.19
CA ALA A 68 -3.40 4.97 13.01
C ALA A 68 -2.56 4.08 13.96
N PRO A 69 -1.34 3.66 13.55
CA PRO A 69 -0.51 2.78 14.36
C PRO A 69 -0.02 3.47 15.64
N GLY A 70 0.19 4.79 15.59
CA GLY A 70 0.52 5.61 16.74
C GLY A 70 -0.70 6.29 17.39
N ALA A 71 -0.42 7.23 18.28
CA ALA A 71 -1.44 8.09 18.91
C ALA A 71 -1.98 9.15 17.94
N GLU A 72 -1.13 9.65 17.06
CA GLU A 72 -1.50 10.65 16.05
C GLU A 72 -2.01 9.97 14.79
N ASP A 73 -3.16 10.44 14.30
CA ASP A 73 -3.72 10.04 13.02
C ASP A 73 -3.60 11.20 12.02
N ASP A 74 -2.80 11.01 10.97
CA ASP A 74 -2.56 11.99 9.91
C ASP A 74 -3.64 11.98 8.80
N GLY A 75 -4.67 11.14 8.95
CA GLY A 75 -5.77 10.94 8.00
C GLY A 75 -5.39 10.08 6.79
N ASN A 76 -4.13 9.71 6.61
CA ASN A 76 -3.70 8.91 5.46
C ASN A 76 -4.13 7.45 5.61
N VAL A 77 -4.52 6.83 4.50
CA VAL A 77 -4.83 5.39 4.49
C VAL A 77 -3.54 4.57 4.65
N ILE A 78 -2.43 5.04 4.08
CA ILE A 78 -1.12 4.37 4.16
C ILE A 78 -0.36 4.93 5.35
N GLN A 79 0.10 4.03 6.21
CA GLN A 79 0.70 4.34 7.50
C GLN A 79 2.05 3.65 7.66
N VAL A 80 2.94 4.25 8.45
CA VAL A 80 4.22 3.67 8.83
C VAL A 80 4.12 3.09 10.24
N ILE A 81 4.41 1.80 10.37
CA ILE A 81 4.58 1.09 11.62
C ILE A 81 6.00 1.41 12.13
N SER A 82 6.12 2.44 12.97
CA SER A 82 7.41 2.95 13.45
C SER A 82 8.27 1.86 14.08
N SER A 83 7.66 0.96 14.86
CA SER A 83 8.34 -0.16 15.53
C SER A 83 8.87 -1.23 14.57
N ALA A 84 8.32 -1.32 13.36
CA ALA A 84 8.79 -2.24 12.32
C ALA A 84 9.83 -1.62 11.38
N CYS A 85 9.97 -0.28 11.36
CA CYS A 85 10.88 0.43 10.48
C CYS A 85 12.33 0.25 10.95
N GLU A 86 13.17 -0.34 10.11
CA GLU A 86 14.54 -0.72 10.48
C GLU A 86 15.59 0.37 10.19
N ASP A 87 15.19 1.64 10.09
CA ASP A 87 16.09 2.76 9.76
C ASP A 87 17.14 2.43 8.68
N CYS A 88 16.68 2.01 7.50
CA CYS A 88 17.59 1.53 6.47
C CYS A 88 18.58 2.64 6.04
N PRO A 89 19.82 2.28 5.69
CA PRO A 89 20.89 3.23 5.40
C PRO A 89 20.47 4.34 4.42
N ILE A 90 20.85 5.57 4.76
CA ILE A 90 20.55 6.77 3.95
C ILE A 90 21.55 6.91 2.79
N SER A 91 22.79 6.44 2.97
CA SER A 91 23.83 6.48 1.94
C SER A 91 23.54 5.48 0.82
N SER A 92 23.50 5.95 -0.43
CA SER A 92 23.22 5.09 -1.59
C SER A 92 24.34 4.12 -1.94
N TYR A 93 25.61 4.51 -1.86
CA TYR A 93 26.73 3.63 -2.18
C TYR A 93 27.69 3.52 -1.01
N THR A 94 27.99 2.28 -0.62
CA THR A 94 28.85 1.99 0.52
C THR A 94 29.87 0.94 0.13
N VAL A 95 31.12 1.18 0.52
CA VAL A 95 32.21 0.23 0.34
C VAL A 95 32.13 -0.82 1.45
N THR A 96 32.03 -2.08 1.06
CA THR A 96 31.90 -3.25 1.94
C THR A 96 33.28 -3.83 2.29
N GLU A 97 33.29 -4.83 3.18
CA GLU A 97 34.50 -5.59 3.52
C GLU A 97 35.09 -6.40 2.35
N ASN A 98 34.36 -6.53 1.24
CA ASN A 98 34.89 -7.18 0.03
C ASN A 98 35.97 -6.34 -0.68
N CYS A 99 36.19 -5.09 -0.26
CA CYS A 99 37.16 -4.20 -0.88
C CYS A 99 38.60 -4.72 -0.70
N GLN A 100 39.29 -4.99 -1.81
CA GLN A 100 40.68 -5.46 -1.82
C GLN A 100 41.72 -4.32 -1.81
N ASN A 101 41.28 -3.08 -1.58
CA ASN A 101 42.12 -1.88 -1.57
C ASN A 101 43.10 -1.75 -2.75
N CYS A 102 42.70 -2.19 -3.94
CA CYS A 102 43.54 -2.33 -5.14
C CYS A 102 44.46 -1.12 -5.43
N LEU A 103 45.65 -1.37 -5.95
CA LEU A 103 46.58 -0.32 -6.39
C LEU A 103 46.00 0.55 -7.52
N GLY A 104 45.26 -0.07 -8.46
CA GLY A 104 44.72 0.64 -9.62
C GLY A 104 43.56 1.61 -9.33
N LYS A 105 42.96 1.55 -8.12
CA LYS A 105 41.85 2.42 -7.66
C LYS A 105 40.80 2.76 -8.74
N ALA A 106 40.36 1.75 -9.51
CA ALA A 106 39.42 1.94 -10.62
C ALA A 106 38.12 2.64 -10.18
N CYS A 107 37.62 2.32 -8.98
CA CYS A 107 36.45 2.98 -8.39
C CYS A 107 36.67 4.49 -8.14
N VAL A 108 37.89 4.90 -7.77
CA VAL A 108 38.27 6.31 -7.58
C VAL A 108 38.36 7.02 -8.91
N ASN A 109 39.06 6.44 -9.87
CA ASN A 109 39.21 7.00 -11.21
C ASN A 109 37.86 7.12 -11.95
N ALA A 110 36.90 6.23 -11.65
CA ALA A 110 35.57 6.29 -12.22
C ALA A 110 34.71 7.46 -11.69
N CYS A 111 35.02 7.99 -10.49
CA CYS A 111 34.24 9.01 -9.83
C CYS A 111 34.61 10.42 -10.32
N LYS A 112 33.73 11.03 -11.13
CA LYS A 112 33.91 12.42 -11.61
C LYS A 112 33.61 13.49 -10.56
N PHE A 113 33.01 13.11 -9.44
CA PHE A 113 32.56 14.04 -8.39
C PHE A 113 33.51 14.09 -7.18
N GLY A 114 34.62 13.35 -7.21
CA GLY A 114 35.55 13.26 -6.08
C GLY A 114 34.91 12.69 -4.81
N ALA A 115 33.84 11.91 -4.95
CA ALA A 115 33.05 11.39 -3.83
C ALA A 115 33.64 10.11 -3.21
N ILE A 116 34.72 9.55 -3.77
CA ILE A 116 35.35 8.34 -3.24
C ILE A 116 36.83 8.61 -3.05
N GLU A 117 37.34 8.22 -1.89
CA GLU A 117 38.69 8.50 -1.45
C GLU A 117 39.37 7.19 -1.03
N PRO A 118 40.67 7.00 -1.33
CA PRO A 118 41.40 5.83 -0.87
C PRO A 118 41.65 5.93 0.65
N GLY A 119 41.18 4.95 1.41
CA GLY A 119 41.53 4.81 2.82
C GLY A 119 42.68 3.81 3.04
N ARG A 120 43.10 3.67 4.31
CA ARG A 120 44.17 2.74 4.72
C ARG A 120 43.84 1.29 4.36
N ASP A 121 42.67 0.83 4.77
CA ASP A 121 42.25 -0.57 4.62
C ASP A 121 41.24 -0.75 3.49
N ARG A 122 40.44 0.28 3.19
CA ARG A 122 39.41 0.28 2.13
C ARG A 122 39.18 1.68 1.60
N SER A 123 38.69 1.79 0.38
CA SER A 123 38.16 3.06 -0.14
C SER A 123 36.92 3.47 0.66
N HIS A 124 36.69 4.77 0.80
CA HIS A 124 35.54 5.35 1.48
C HIS A 124 34.77 6.25 0.52
N ILE A 125 33.44 6.18 0.53
CA ILE A 125 32.58 7.08 -0.25
C ILE A 125 32.03 8.13 0.70
N ASP A 126 32.26 9.40 0.38
CA ASP A 126 31.63 10.55 1.02
C ASP A 126 30.20 10.73 0.45
N PRO A 127 29.15 10.47 1.26
CA PRO A 127 27.77 10.59 0.80
C PRO A 127 27.39 12.03 0.41
N SER A 128 28.04 13.05 0.98
CA SER A 128 27.72 14.46 0.71
C SER A 128 28.11 14.89 -0.71
N LYS A 129 29.16 14.28 -1.27
CA LYS A 129 29.65 14.52 -2.64
C LYS A 129 29.04 13.57 -3.67
N CYS A 130 28.55 12.40 -3.23
CA CYS A 130 28.05 11.35 -4.10
C CYS A 130 26.77 11.80 -4.84
N LYS A 131 26.75 11.62 -6.17
CA LYS A 131 25.56 11.85 -7.02
C LYS A 131 24.84 10.56 -7.42
N GLU A 132 25.12 9.47 -6.73
CA GLU A 132 24.45 8.17 -6.87
C GLU A 132 24.52 7.56 -8.29
N CYS A 133 25.47 7.99 -9.12
CA CYS A 133 25.57 7.60 -10.53
C CYS A 133 26.01 6.13 -10.76
N GLY A 134 26.47 5.44 -9.72
CA GLY A 134 26.84 4.01 -9.78
C GLY A 134 28.12 3.65 -10.54
N ARG A 135 28.82 4.62 -11.13
CA ARG A 135 30.04 4.35 -11.93
C ARG A 135 31.16 3.70 -11.11
N CYS A 136 31.31 4.06 -9.84
CA CYS A 136 32.29 3.45 -8.94
C CYS A 136 31.98 1.96 -8.70
N ALA A 137 30.71 1.60 -8.52
CA ALA A 137 30.28 0.22 -8.33
C ALA A 137 30.48 -0.62 -9.60
N GLN A 138 30.10 -0.09 -10.76
CA GLN A 138 30.34 -0.74 -12.06
C GLN A 138 31.84 -0.97 -12.36
N ALA A 139 32.70 -0.03 -11.94
CA ALA A 139 34.14 -0.13 -12.14
C ALA A 139 34.84 -1.07 -11.14
N CYS A 140 34.15 -1.55 -10.10
CA CYS A 140 34.76 -2.39 -9.08
C CYS A 140 34.73 -3.87 -9.51
N PRO A 141 35.88 -4.50 -9.82
CA PRO A 141 35.90 -5.90 -10.27
C PRO A 141 35.52 -6.90 -9.17
N TYR A 142 35.60 -6.48 -7.90
CA TYR A 142 35.30 -7.30 -6.73
C TYR A 142 33.86 -7.12 -6.22
N ASN A 143 33.01 -6.34 -6.92
CA ASN A 143 31.66 -5.98 -6.44
C ASN A 143 31.65 -5.46 -5.00
N ALA A 144 32.70 -4.74 -4.60
CA ALA A 144 32.90 -4.32 -3.21
C ALA A 144 32.07 -3.09 -2.83
N ILE A 145 31.41 -2.44 -3.80
CA ILE A 145 30.60 -1.24 -3.56
C ILE A 145 29.14 -1.61 -3.72
N ALA A 146 28.44 -1.70 -2.60
CA ALA A 146 27.03 -2.03 -2.56
C ALA A 146 26.18 -0.78 -2.77
N HIS A 147 25.13 -0.90 -3.59
CA HIS A 147 24.08 0.11 -3.68
C HIS A 147 23.03 -0.17 -2.61
N LEU A 148 23.09 0.55 -1.49
CA LEU A 148 22.11 0.47 -0.43
C LEU A 148 20.92 1.37 -0.80
N LYS A 149 19.83 0.76 -1.25
CA LYS A 149 18.58 1.47 -1.53
C LYS A 149 17.60 1.24 -0.41
N ARG A 150 16.99 2.32 0.09
CA ARG A 150 15.80 2.22 0.94
C ARG A 150 14.59 1.91 0.05
N PRO A 151 14.01 0.69 0.09
CA PRO A 151 13.08 0.24 -0.93
C PRO A 151 11.81 1.09 -1.02
N CYS A 152 11.25 1.50 0.12
CA CYS A 152 10.05 2.33 0.18
C CYS A 152 10.23 3.69 -0.53
N LYS A 153 11.36 4.39 -0.30
CA LYS A 153 11.67 5.66 -0.97
C LYS A 153 11.89 5.48 -2.46
N PHE A 154 12.75 4.53 -2.85
CA PHE A 154 13.07 4.30 -4.27
C PHE A 154 11.86 3.84 -5.08
N SER A 155 10.93 3.12 -4.45
CA SER A 155 9.71 2.66 -5.11
C SER A 155 8.68 3.78 -5.34
N CYS A 156 8.72 4.87 -4.57
CA CYS A 156 7.73 5.93 -4.58
C CYS A 156 7.85 6.79 -5.85
N PRO A 157 6.82 6.82 -6.73
CA PRO A 157 6.92 7.53 -8.02
C PRO A 157 6.96 9.06 -7.87
N VAL A 158 6.49 9.58 -6.74
CA VAL A 158 6.32 11.02 -6.46
C VAL A 158 7.24 11.50 -5.33
N ASN A 159 8.23 10.70 -4.93
CA ASN A 159 9.19 11.02 -3.87
C ASN A 159 8.57 11.50 -2.55
N ALA A 160 7.41 10.96 -2.18
CA ALA A 160 6.68 11.33 -0.96
C ALA A 160 7.23 10.71 0.33
N ILE A 161 8.26 9.87 0.28
CA ILE A 161 8.84 9.24 1.48
C ILE A 161 10.07 10.05 1.94
N THR A 162 9.98 10.58 3.16
CA THR A 162 11.05 11.28 3.87
C THR A 162 11.40 10.54 5.17
N TYR A 163 12.24 11.13 6.01
CA TYR A 163 12.72 10.54 7.26
C TYR A 163 12.72 11.58 8.38
N ASN A 164 12.43 11.14 9.61
CA ASN A 164 12.61 11.97 10.79
C ASN A 164 14.05 11.91 11.33
N GLU A 165 14.30 12.61 12.44
CA GLU A 165 15.62 12.64 13.11
C GLU A 165 16.12 11.27 13.58
N TYR A 166 15.20 10.32 13.81
CA TYR A 166 15.50 8.94 14.20
C TYR A 166 15.60 8.00 12.98
N GLY A 167 15.62 8.54 11.76
CA GLY A 167 15.72 7.77 10.53
C GLY A 167 14.47 6.93 10.19
N ILE A 168 13.36 7.09 10.92
CA ILE A 168 12.10 6.41 10.64
C ILE A 168 11.44 7.06 9.42
N SER A 169 10.88 6.22 8.54
CA SER A 169 10.18 6.70 7.35
C SER A 169 8.94 7.52 7.71
N VAL A 170 8.78 8.67 7.07
CA VAL A 170 7.61 9.54 7.18
C VAL A 170 7.03 9.72 5.78
N ILE A 171 5.71 9.71 5.68
CA ILE A 171 5.00 9.91 4.41
C ILE A 171 4.55 11.37 4.35
N ASP A 172 5.05 12.11 3.36
CA ASP A 172 4.57 13.44 3.03
C ASP A 172 3.16 13.33 2.43
N LYS A 173 2.16 13.70 3.22
CA LYS A 173 0.74 13.61 2.86
C LYS A 173 0.35 14.51 1.68
N GLU A 174 1.07 15.61 1.47
CA GLU A 174 0.80 16.57 0.41
C GLU A 174 1.30 16.04 -0.93
N LYS A 175 2.39 15.26 -0.92
CA LYS A 175 2.90 14.60 -2.12
C LYS A 175 2.29 13.23 -2.38
N CYS A 176 1.84 12.52 -1.34
CA CYS A 176 1.45 11.12 -1.46
C CYS A 176 0.16 10.91 -2.28
N ILE A 177 0.30 10.17 -3.38
CA ILE A 177 -0.82 9.77 -4.26
C ILE A 177 -1.55 8.50 -3.80
N ARG A 178 -1.15 7.93 -2.66
CA ARG A 178 -1.78 6.76 -2.00
C ARG A 178 -1.82 5.47 -2.84
N CYS A 179 -0.81 5.27 -3.69
CA CYS A 179 -0.77 4.11 -4.61
C CYS A 179 -0.42 2.76 -3.95
N GLY A 180 0.11 2.73 -2.72
CA GLY A 180 0.45 1.50 -2.02
C GLY A 180 1.77 0.82 -2.45
N LYS A 181 2.50 1.35 -3.44
CA LYS A 181 3.74 0.72 -3.94
C LYS A 181 4.83 0.55 -2.85
N CYS A 182 4.88 1.47 -1.89
CA CYS A 182 5.78 1.41 -0.75
C CYS A 182 5.46 0.26 0.24
N ILE A 183 4.20 -0.16 0.34
CA ILE A 183 3.76 -1.32 1.15
C ILE A 183 4.40 -2.58 0.60
N HIS A 184 4.26 -2.83 -0.70
CA HIS A 184 4.77 -4.03 -1.36
C HIS A 184 6.30 -4.05 -1.50
N SER A 185 6.95 -2.88 -1.44
CA SER A 185 8.40 -2.79 -1.59
C SER A 185 9.14 -2.91 -0.25
N CYS A 186 8.47 -2.75 0.89
CA CYS A 186 9.12 -2.77 2.20
C CYS A 186 9.35 -4.21 2.68
N PRO A 187 10.60 -4.71 2.72
CA PRO A 187 10.88 -6.08 3.17
C PRO A 187 10.62 -6.29 4.67
N PHE A 188 10.59 -5.20 5.45
CA PHE A 188 10.29 -5.25 6.88
C PHE A 188 8.80 -5.23 7.20
N GLY A 189 7.94 -5.06 6.18
CA GLY A 189 6.50 -4.87 6.38
C GLY A 189 6.15 -3.63 7.19
N ALA A 190 7.03 -2.63 7.23
CA ALA A 190 6.89 -1.45 8.09
C ALA A 190 5.92 -0.39 7.56
N ILE A 191 5.37 -0.59 6.36
CA ILE A 191 4.36 0.28 5.77
C ILE A 191 3.14 -0.58 5.47
N ALA A 192 1.97 -0.15 5.92
CA ALA A 192 0.73 -0.89 5.79
C ALA A 192 -0.45 0.07 5.59
N SER A 193 -1.60 -0.45 5.21
CA SER A 193 -2.83 0.34 5.07
C SER A 193 -3.76 0.11 6.26
N LYS A 194 -4.50 1.15 6.65
CA LYS A 194 -5.71 1.01 7.46
C LYS A 194 -6.70 0.09 6.75
N THR A 195 -7.49 -0.65 7.52
CA THR A 195 -8.49 -1.59 6.99
C THR A 195 -9.90 -1.18 7.38
N PHE A 196 -10.89 -1.74 6.68
CA PHE A 196 -12.30 -1.59 7.00
C PHE A 196 -12.92 -2.93 7.46
N ILE A 197 -12.10 -3.89 7.91
CA ILE A 197 -12.58 -5.23 8.30
C ILE A 197 -13.59 -5.13 9.45
N VAL A 198 -13.21 -4.45 10.54
CA VAL A 198 -14.07 -4.33 11.74
C VAL A 198 -15.42 -3.67 11.42
N PRO A 199 -15.50 -2.50 10.76
CA PRO A 199 -16.81 -1.90 10.46
C PRO A 199 -17.65 -2.76 9.48
N VAL A 200 -17.03 -3.49 8.56
CA VAL A 200 -17.76 -4.45 7.70
C VAL A 200 -18.33 -5.59 8.51
N ILE A 201 -17.56 -6.19 9.42
CA ILE A 201 -18.01 -7.28 10.30
C ILE A 201 -19.15 -6.82 11.21
N GLU A 202 -19.04 -5.66 11.83
CA GLU A 202 -20.11 -5.13 12.69
C GLU A 202 -21.39 -4.86 11.90
N ALA A 203 -21.28 -4.38 10.67
CA ALA A 203 -22.43 -4.17 9.81
C ALA A 203 -23.07 -5.49 9.33
N LEU A 204 -22.27 -6.55 9.09
CA LEU A 204 -22.75 -7.91 8.82
C LEU A 204 -23.51 -8.47 10.03
N LYS A 205 -22.94 -8.35 11.24
CA LYS A 205 -23.58 -8.80 12.50
C LYS A 205 -24.88 -8.05 12.79
N ALA A 206 -24.95 -6.78 12.43
CA ALA A 206 -26.15 -5.97 12.56
C ALA A 206 -27.25 -6.30 11.54
N GLY A 207 -27.02 -7.25 10.62
CA GLY A 207 -28.01 -7.66 9.61
C GLY A 207 -28.32 -6.57 8.59
N LYS A 208 -27.40 -5.62 8.37
CA LYS A 208 -27.58 -4.57 7.37
C LYS A 208 -27.52 -5.14 5.96
N HIS A 209 -28.13 -4.45 5.00
CA HIS A 209 -28.09 -4.83 3.60
C HIS A 209 -26.71 -4.52 3.02
N ILE A 210 -25.79 -5.48 3.13
CA ILE A 210 -24.40 -5.35 2.70
C ILE A 210 -24.15 -6.09 1.39
N TYR A 211 -23.65 -5.39 0.39
CA TYR A 211 -23.37 -5.93 -0.94
C TYR A 211 -21.88 -5.96 -1.20
N ALA A 212 -21.37 -7.13 -1.57
CA ALA A 212 -19.98 -7.30 -2.00
C ALA A 212 -19.85 -6.96 -3.48
N MET A 213 -18.81 -6.21 -3.84
CA MET A 213 -18.53 -5.89 -5.23
C MET A 213 -17.05 -6.09 -5.55
N ALA A 214 -16.73 -7.10 -6.35
CA ALA A 214 -15.36 -7.50 -6.61
C ALA A 214 -14.78 -6.87 -7.88
N ALA A 215 -13.51 -6.46 -7.82
CA ALA A 215 -12.78 -5.92 -8.95
C ALA A 215 -12.64 -6.97 -10.08
N PRO A 216 -12.53 -6.55 -11.35
CA PRO A 216 -12.32 -7.46 -12.48
C PRO A 216 -11.07 -8.35 -12.32
N ALA A 217 -10.04 -7.85 -11.62
CA ALA A 217 -8.83 -8.61 -11.33
C ALA A 217 -9.07 -9.88 -10.50
N THR A 218 -10.27 -10.07 -9.94
CA THR A 218 -10.61 -11.23 -9.10
C THR A 218 -10.56 -12.53 -9.89
N GLU A 219 -10.95 -12.51 -11.18
CA GLU A 219 -10.95 -13.71 -12.04
C GLU A 219 -9.56 -14.33 -12.21
N GLY A 220 -8.49 -13.52 -12.20
CA GLY A 220 -7.12 -13.99 -12.37
C GLY A 220 -6.36 -14.26 -11.07
N GLN A 221 -6.95 -13.96 -9.91
CA GLN A 221 -6.20 -13.86 -8.66
C GLN A 221 -6.10 -15.18 -7.89
N PHE A 222 -7.14 -16.02 -7.93
CA PHE A 222 -7.31 -17.17 -7.02
C PHE A 222 -7.20 -18.54 -7.70
N GLY A 223 -6.68 -18.58 -8.92
CA GLY A 223 -6.52 -19.80 -9.72
C GLY A 223 -7.73 -20.09 -10.60
N VAL A 224 -7.55 -21.02 -11.55
CA VAL A 224 -8.50 -21.28 -12.65
C VAL A 224 -9.85 -21.85 -12.18
N ASP A 225 -9.90 -22.47 -11.01
CA ASP A 225 -11.11 -23.10 -10.46
C ASP A 225 -11.98 -22.13 -9.64
N ILE A 226 -11.47 -20.92 -9.36
CA ILE A 226 -12.18 -19.92 -8.56
C ILE A 226 -12.83 -18.90 -9.49
N THR A 227 -14.14 -19.05 -9.69
CA THR A 227 -14.94 -18.20 -10.57
C THR A 227 -15.69 -17.12 -9.80
N MET A 228 -16.26 -16.13 -10.51
CA MET A 228 -17.19 -15.16 -9.91
C MET A 228 -18.42 -15.82 -9.26
N ALA A 229 -18.84 -16.99 -9.74
CA ALA A 229 -19.90 -17.77 -9.10
C ALA A 229 -19.46 -18.36 -7.75
N SER A 230 -18.21 -18.84 -7.66
CA SER A 230 -17.59 -19.28 -6.41
C SER A 230 -17.54 -18.13 -5.39
N TRP A 231 -17.15 -16.93 -5.85
CA TRP A 231 -17.17 -15.71 -5.04
C TRP A 231 -18.58 -15.35 -4.56
N LYS A 232 -19.57 -15.35 -5.47
CA LYS A 232 -20.97 -15.07 -5.11
C LYS A 232 -21.49 -16.02 -4.04
N LYS A 233 -21.16 -17.31 -4.13
CA LYS A 233 -21.51 -18.31 -3.11
C LYS A 233 -20.83 -18.00 -1.77
N ALA A 234 -19.51 -17.79 -1.78
CA ALA A 234 -18.74 -17.52 -0.56
C ALA A 234 -19.19 -16.24 0.16
N MET A 235 -19.46 -15.16 -0.59
CA MET A 235 -19.93 -13.91 0.01
C MET A 235 -21.32 -14.07 0.65
N LYS A 236 -22.23 -14.84 0.02
CA LYS A 236 -23.53 -15.16 0.62
C LYS A 236 -23.42 -16.02 1.87
N GLU A 237 -22.54 -17.03 1.87
CA GLU A 237 -22.27 -17.85 3.06
C GLU A 237 -21.68 -17.04 4.22
N MET A 238 -20.91 -15.99 3.92
CA MET A 238 -20.37 -15.04 4.90
C MET A 238 -21.41 -14.02 5.40
N GLY A 239 -22.59 -13.94 4.77
CA GLY A 239 -23.69 -13.08 5.21
C GLY A 239 -23.91 -11.80 4.38
N PHE A 240 -23.22 -11.63 3.24
CA PHE A 240 -23.54 -10.55 2.31
C PHE A 240 -24.89 -10.80 1.62
N THR A 241 -25.66 -9.73 1.40
CA THR A 241 -26.97 -9.75 0.75
C THR A 241 -26.87 -10.25 -0.70
N ASP A 242 -25.95 -9.68 -1.49
CA ASP A 242 -25.60 -10.21 -2.80
C ASP A 242 -24.18 -9.81 -3.21
N PHE A 243 -23.75 -10.34 -4.34
CA PHE A 243 -22.44 -10.12 -4.95
C PHE A 243 -22.58 -9.58 -6.37
N TYR A 244 -21.77 -8.57 -6.69
CA TYR A 244 -21.69 -7.92 -8.00
C TYR A 244 -20.26 -7.92 -8.55
N ASP A 245 -20.14 -8.16 -9.85
CA ASP A 245 -18.88 -7.96 -10.57
C ASP A 245 -18.75 -6.49 -10.98
N VAL A 246 -17.63 -5.86 -10.61
CA VAL A 246 -17.31 -4.48 -10.98
C VAL A 246 -16.93 -4.35 -12.46
N GLY A 247 -16.75 -5.46 -13.18
CA GLY A 247 -16.68 -5.48 -14.65
C GLY A 247 -17.85 -4.73 -15.31
N LEU A 248 -19.06 -4.86 -14.75
CA LEU A 248 -20.23 -4.08 -15.17
C LEU A 248 -20.00 -2.57 -15.06
N GLY A 249 -19.35 -2.12 -13.98
CA GLY A 249 -18.95 -0.74 -13.81
C GLY A 249 -17.88 -0.32 -14.81
N GLY A 250 -17.02 -1.26 -15.23
CA GLY A 250 -16.06 -1.06 -16.30
C GLY A 250 -16.75 -0.70 -17.61
N ASP A 251 -17.78 -1.46 -17.99
CA ASP A 251 -18.58 -1.20 -19.20
C ASP A 251 -19.30 0.16 -19.11
N MET A 252 -19.91 0.46 -17.96
CA MET A 252 -20.59 1.74 -17.71
C MET A 252 -19.61 2.91 -17.83
N THR A 253 -18.49 2.87 -17.11
CA THR A 253 -17.47 3.93 -17.16
C THR A 253 -16.91 4.06 -18.57
N ALA A 254 -16.61 2.96 -19.27
CA ALA A 254 -16.07 3.02 -20.62
C ALA A 254 -17.04 3.65 -21.63
N ALA A 255 -18.34 3.35 -21.53
CA ALA A 255 -19.35 3.94 -22.40
C ALA A 255 -19.41 5.47 -22.24
N TYR A 256 -19.51 5.97 -21.00
CA TYR A 256 -19.58 7.40 -20.72
C TYR A 256 -18.24 8.13 -20.92
N GLU A 257 -17.10 7.52 -20.58
CA GLU A 257 -15.78 8.09 -20.88
C GLU A 257 -15.56 8.21 -22.39
N ALA A 258 -16.06 7.26 -23.20
CA ALA A 258 -15.96 7.32 -24.65
C ALA A 258 -16.80 8.45 -25.24
N GLU A 259 -18.00 8.69 -24.72
CA GLU A 259 -18.84 9.83 -25.11
C GLU A 259 -18.17 11.16 -24.75
N GLU A 260 -17.72 11.34 -23.50
CA GLU A 260 -17.01 12.54 -23.05
C GLU A 260 -15.74 12.79 -23.88
N TRP A 261 -14.98 11.74 -24.19
CA TRP A 261 -13.79 11.84 -25.01
C TRP A 261 -14.12 12.26 -26.45
N ALA A 262 -15.19 11.72 -27.04
CA ALA A 262 -15.61 12.05 -28.40
C ALA A 262 -16.08 13.51 -28.52
N GLU A 263 -16.74 14.05 -27.50
CA GLU A 263 -17.11 15.46 -27.41
C GLU A 263 -15.86 16.34 -27.29
N ALA A 264 -14.99 16.05 -26.33
CA ALA A 264 -13.75 16.79 -26.13
C ALA A 264 -12.86 16.79 -27.38
N TYR A 265 -12.77 15.66 -28.09
CA TYR A 265 -11.98 15.55 -29.31
C TYR A 265 -12.48 16.49 -30.43
N LYS A 266 -13.81 16.65 -30.59
CA LYS A 266 -14.39 17.59 -31.56
C LYS A 266 -14.04 19.04 -31.26
N GLU A 267 -13.92 19.37 -29.97
CA GLU A 267 -13.54 20.70 -29.49
C GLU A 267 -12.02 20.93 -29.51
N GLY A 268 -11.22 19.92 -29.87
CA GLY A 268 -9.76 19.98 -29.83
C GLY A 268 -9.16 19.81 -28.43
N ASN A 269 -9.97 19.44 -27.45
CA ASN A 269 -9.57 19.19 -26.07
C ASN A 269 -9.03 17.77 -25.90
N LYS A 270 -8.14 17.58 -24.92
CA LYS A 270 -7.59 16.26 -24.55
C LYS A 270 -8.21 15.77 -23.26
N LYS A 271 -8.53 14.47 -23.21
CA LYS A 271 -9.05 13.79 -22.02
C LYS A 271 -8.20 12.58 -21.65
N VAL A 272 -8.11 12.29 -20.35
CA VAL A 272 -7.46 11.12 -19.75
C VAL A 272 -8.43 10.43 -18.78
N THR A 273 -8.21 9.15 -18.51
CA THR A 273 -9.07 8.31 -17.67
C THR A 273 -9.14 8.79 -16.21
N SER A 274 -10.27 8.57 -15.54
CA SER A 274 -10.50 8.94 -14.14
C SER A 274 -10.53 7.75 -13.16
N CYS A 275 -10.53 6.52 -13.66
CA CYS A 275 -10.88 5.34 -12.87
C CYS A 275 -9.85 4.92 -11.79
N CYS A 276 -8.58 5.34 -11.92
CA CYS A 276 -7.50 5.02 -11.00
C CYS A 276 -7.26 6.16 -10.00
N PRO A 277 -7.56 5.99 -8.70
CA PRO A 277 -7.43 7.07 -7.71
C PRO A 277 -6.00 7.57 -7.55
N ALA A 278 -5.01 6.67 -7.65
CA ALA A 278 -3.60 7.05 -7.57
C ALA A 278 -3.19 7.94 -8.76
N PHE A 279 -3.70 7.66 -9.95
CA PHE A 279 -3.46 8.50 -11.14
C PHE A 279 -4.17 9.85 -11.00
N VAL A 280 -5.43 9.87 -10.60
CA VAL A 280 -6.19 11.12 -10.37
C VAL A 280 -5.50 11.99 -9.31
N ASN A 281 -5.06 11.40 -8.19
CA ASN A 281 -4.31 12.10 -7.16
C ASN A 281 -2.96 12.62 -7.68
N MET A 282 -2.28 11.84 -8.53
CA MET A 282 -1.03 12.27 -9.17
C MET A 282 -1.24 13.51 -10.04
N VAL A 283 -2.26 13.49 -10.91
CA VAL A 283 -2.58 14.66 -11.75
C VAL A 283 -2.92 15.86 -10.88
N ARG A 284 -3.86 15.72 -9.93
CA ARG A 284 -4.32 16.85 -9.10
C ARG A 284 -3.23 17.46 -8.22
N LEU A 285 -2.30 16.65 -7.68
CA LEU A 285 -1.26 17.13 -6.76
C LEU A 285 0.02 17.57 -7.47
N HIS A 286 0.43 16.89 -8.54
CA HIS A 286 1.74 17.10 -9.18
C HIS A 286 1.65 17.73 -10.56
N TYR A 287 0.47 17.73 -11.19
CA TYR A 287 0.22 18.31 -12.52
C TYR A 287 -1.15 19.02 -12.55
N PRO A 288 -1.41 19.96 -11.62
CA PRO A 288 -2.72 20.60 -11.47
C PRO A 288 -3.21 21.29 -12.75
N GLU A 289 -2.30 21.75 -13.61
CA GLU A 289 -2.59 22.31 -14.93
C GLU A 289 -3.24 21.31 -15.90
N LEU A 290 -3.17 20.00 -15.62
CA LEU A 290 -3.80 18.93 -16.39
C LEU A 290 -5.06 18.38 -15.69
N ALA A 291 -5.49 18.95 -14.56
CA ALA A 291 -6.61 18.42 -13.79
C ALA A 291 -7.93 18.41 -14.57
N GLU A 292 -8.16 19.40 -15.44
CA GLU A 292 -9.34 19.51 -16.30
C GLU A 292 -9.37 18.46 -17.43
N CYS A 293 -8.20 17.91 -17.78
CA CYS A 293 -8.11 16.82 -18.74
C CYS A 293 -8.59 15.48 -18.14
N VAL A 294 -8.70 15.35 -16.82
CA VAL A 294 -9.23 14.12 -16.21
C VAL A 294 -10.72 14.01 -16.52
N SER A 295 -11.16 12.83 -16.96
CA SER A 295 -12.57 12.54 -17.18
C SER A 295 -13.41 12.83 -15.94
N THR A 296 -14.61 13.37 -16.16
CA THR A 296 -15.60 13.61 -15.10
C THR A 296 -16.44 12.37 -14.78
N THR A 297 -16.35 11.33 -15.62
CA THR A 297 -17.00 10.04 -15.40
C THR A 297 -16.49 9.39 -14.12
N VAL A 298 -17.39 8.79 -13.35
CA VAL A 298 -17.04 8.13 -12.09
C VAL A 298 -16.35 6.79 -12.32
N SER A 299 -15.59 6.33 -11.33
CA SER A 299 -14.89 5.04 -11.44
C SER A 299 -15.87 3.85 -11.47
N PRO A 300 -15.45 2.68 -12.00
CA PRO A 300 -16.28 1.47 -12.04
C PRO A 300 -16.85 1.07 -10.67
N MET A 301 -16.05 1.26 -9.60
CA MET A 301 -16.48 1.03 -8.23
C MET A 301 -17.64 1.96 -7.85
N CYS A 302 -17.54 3.25 -8.16
CA CYS A 302 -18.62 4.18 -7.87
C CYS A 302 -19.86 3.90 -8.73
N ALA A 303 -19.68 3.53 -10.00
CA ALA A 303 -20.78 3.22 -10.92
C ALA A 303 -21.64 2.05 -10.41
N VAL A 304 -21.01 0.92 -10.05
CA VAL A 304 -21.73 -0.23 -9.49
C VAL A 304 -22.34 0.09 -8.12
N SER A 305 -21.64 0.85 -7.28
CA SER A 305 -22.19 1.27 -5.99
C SER A 305 -23.48 2.07 -6.16
N ARG A 306 -23.50 3.04 -7.08
CA ARG A 306 -24.70 3.83 -7.42
C ARG A 306 -25.83 2.97 -7.98
N LEU A 307 -25.51 1.99 -8.83
CA LEU A 307 -26.49 1.03 -9.34
C LEU A 307 -27.16 0.24 -8.21
N ILE A 308 -26.38 -0.26 -7.26
CA ILE A 308 -26.89 -1.02 -6.11
C ILE A 308 -27.77 -0.12 -5.24
N LYS A 309 -27.27 1.07 -4.87
CA LYS A 309 -27.99 2.05 -4.04
C LYS A 309 -29.27 2.57 -4.69
N ALA A 310 -29.34 2.61 -6.03
CA ALA A 310 -30.57 2.93 -6.75
C ALA A 310 -31.64 1.83 -6.65
N LYS A 311 -31.24 0.56 -6.49
CA LYS A 311 -32.15 -0.57 -6.29
C LYS A 311 -32.53 -0.77 -4.82
N ASP A 312 -31.58 -0.52 -3.93
CA ASP A 312 -31.72 -0.65 -2.49
C ASP A 312 -31.12 0.59 -1.81
N PRO A 313 -31.95 1.61 -1.47
CA PRO A 313 -31.46 2.85 -0.87
C PRO A 313 -30.76 2.69 0.49
N GLU A 314 -30.97 1.58 1.19
CA GLU A 314 -30.30 1.27 2.47
C GLU A 314 -29.03 0.43 2.29
N ALA A 315 -28.64 0.15 1.04
CA ALA A 315 -27.48 -0.66 0.71
C ALA A 315 -26.18 -0.04 1.22
N ILE A 316 -25.40 -0.86 1.93
CA ILE A 316 -23.98 -0.64 2.20
C ILE A 316 -23.18 -1.42 1.17
N THR A 317 -22.30 -0.74 0.45
CA THR A 317 -21.50 -1.36 -0.62
C THR A 317 -20.04 -1.50 -0.20
N VAL A 318 -19.52 -2.73 -0.34
CA VAL A 318 -18.14 -3.09 0.01
C VAL A 318 -17.38 -3.50 -1.25
N PHE A 319 -16.45 -2.67 -1.69
CA PHE A 319 -15.59 -3.00 -2.81
C PHE A 319 -14.45 -3.92 -2.37
N ILE A 320 -14.20 -5.00 -3.11
CA ILE A 320 -13.15 -5.97 -2.84
C ILE A 320 -12.19 -5.98 -4.03
N GLY A 321 -10.90 -5.70 -3.82
CA GLY A 321 -9.96 -5.63 -4.95
C GLY A 321 -8.48 -5.63 -4.57
N PRO A 322 -7.58 -5.47 -5.56
CA PRO A 322 -6.14 -5.50 -5.30
C PRO A 322 -5.59 -4.15 -4.80
N CYS A 323 -6.38 -3.07 -4.89
CA CYS A 323 -5.86 -1.71 -4.86
C CYS A 323 -6.12 -1.00 -3.52
N VAL A 324 -5.04 -0.68 -2.81
CA VAL A 324 -5.11 0.16 -1.59
C VAL A 324 -5.59 1.57 -1.90
N ALA A 325 -5.29 2.12 -3.09
CA ALA A 325 -5.71 3.47 -3.46
C ALA A 325 -7.24 3.62 -3.53
N LYS A 326 -8.00 2.54 -3.75
CA LYS A 326 -9.47 2.59 -3.73
C LYS A 326 -10.02 2.96 -2.35
N LYS A 327 -9.33 2.59 -1.27
CA LYS A 327 -9.67 3.06 0.10
C LYS A 327 -9.61 4.59 0.21
N SER A 328 -8.66 5.22 -0.48
CA SER A 328 -8.55 6.69 -0.50
C SER A 328 -9.63 7.36 -1.35
N GLU A 329 -10.13 6.70 -2.39
CA GLU A 329 -11.28 7.21 -3.15
C GLU A 329 -12.54 7.31 -2.27
N VAL A 330 -12.73 6.34 -1.37
CA VAL A 330 -13.81 6.36 -0.38
C VAL A 330 -13.55 7.39 0.72
N ALA A 331 -12.36 7.36 1.34
CA ALA A 331 -12.07 8.19 2.51
C ALA A 331 -11.84 9.67 2.19
N ASP A 332 -11.09 9.98 1.12
CA ASP A 332 -10.62 11.33 0.83
C ASP A 332 -11.50 12.07 -0.19
N GLN A 333 -11.94 11.38 -1.26
CA GLN A 333 -12.62 12.06 -2.38
C GLN A 333 -14.11 12.30 -2.14
N LYS A 334 -14.72 11.61 -1.15
CA LYS A 334 -16.12 11.76 -0.71
C LYS A 334 -17.12 11.88 -1.87
N ILE A 335 -16.93 11.06 -2.90
CA ILE A 335 -17.79 11.04 -4.09
C ILE A 335 -19.19 10.58 -3.67
N GLU A 336 -20.22 11.31 -4.07
CA GLU A 336 -21.61 10.95 -3.76
C GLU A 336 -22.00 9.59 -4.35
N GLY A 337 -22.64 8.74 -3.54
CA GLY A 337 -23.07 7.40 -3.94
C GLY A 337 -21.93 6.39 -4.15
N ASN A 338 -20.70 6.74 -3.76
CA ASN A 338 -19.55 5.83 -3.85
C ASN A 338 -19.67 4.65 -2.86
N ALA A 339 -18.73 3.70 -2.96
CA ALA A 339 -18.63 2.58 -2.05
C ALA A 339 -18.45 3.05 -0.60
N ASP A 340 -19.07 2.35 0.35
CA ASP A 340 -18.98 2.69 1.78
C ASP A 340 -17.69 2.15 2.40
N TYR A 341 -17.24 0.97 1.97
CA TYR A 341 -16.01 0.33 2.44
C TYR A 341 -15.21 -0.29 1.30
N VAL A 342 -13.90 -0.44 1.52
CA VAL A 342 -12.98 -1.09 0.57
C VAL A 342 -12.12 -2.11 1.30
N LEU A 343 -12.19 -3.37 0.89
CA LEU A 343 -11.32 -4.44 1.34
C LEU A 343 -10.35 -4.84 0.22
N THR A 344 -9.13 -5.16 0.61
CA THR A 344 -8.17 -5.79 -0.29
C THR A 344 -8.35 -7.31 -0.29
N TYR A 345 -7.83 -8.01 -1.29
CA TYR A 345 -7.86 -9.48 -1.30
C TYR A 345 -7.22 -10.15 -0.08
N SER A 346 -6.29 -9.47 0.61
CA SER A 346 -5.70 -10.00 1.85
C SER A 346 -6.55 -9.75 3.09
N GLU A 347 -7.66 -9.02 2.96
CA GLU A 347 -8.54 -8.61 4.06
C GLU A 347 -9.92 -9.29 4.01
N ILE A 348 -10.25 -9.93 2.90
CA ILE A 348 -11.48 -10.72 2.69
C ILE A 348 -11.18 -12.20 2.90
#